data_AF-A0A1C4ZIC6-F1
#
_entry.id   AF-A0A1C4ZIC6-F1
#
_cell.length_a   1.000
_cell.length_b   1.000
_cell.length_c   1.000
_cell.angle_alpha   90.00
_cell.angle_beta   90.00
_cell.angle_gamma   90.00
#
_symmetry.space_group_name_H-M   'P 1'
#
loop_
_entity.id
_entity.type
_entity.pdbx_description
1 polymer ?
#
loop_
_entity_poly.entity_id
_entity_poly.type
_entity_poly.pdbx_seq_one_letter_code
_entity_poly.pdbx_strand_id
1 'polypeptide(L)'
;MKLSRIHAPLAAVALALGAAASFAVPAQAAEAGTLADPGFIQSFEIGGPLTLDGNGLVAYVPVSITCSGASPAISYVGVNLRQTRGQDVITARGSVPLTCDGTAQNLVVTVTAEGQRFLPREVYATAEAQACDAFGNECSFASDAELTRLQKA
;
A
#
# COMPACT_ATOMS: atom_id res chain seq x y z
N MET A 1 76.07 42.68 -17.51
CA MET A 1 76.20 42.19 -16.11
C MET A 1 74.93 41.43 -15.75
N LYS A 2 75.11 40.20 -15.24
CA LYS A 2 74.25 39.35 -14.37
C LYS A 2 72.78 39.03 -14.74
N LEU A 3 72.56 37.72 -14.91
CA LEU A 3 71.33 36.93 -14.95
C LEU A 3 70.47 37.02 -13.67
N SER A 4 69.15 36.83 -13.81
CA SER A 4 68.34 35.89 -13.00
C SER A 4 66.90 35.83 -13.54
N ARG A 5 66.52 34.84 -14.35
CA ARG A 5 65.81 33.57 -14.03
C ARG A 5 64.37 33.72 -13.50
N ILE A 6 63.46 33.31 -14.39
CA ILE A 6 62.03 33.05 -14.25
C ILE A 6 61.75 31.98 -13.19
N HIS A 7 60.74 32.19 -12.34
CA HIS A 7 59.99 31.14 -11.66
C HIS A 7 58.51 31.55 -11.58
N ALA A 8 57.64 30.82 -12.26
CA ALA A 8 56.20 30.78 -11.97
C ALA A 8 55.98 30.10 -10.60
N PRO A 9 54.84 30.36 -9.93
CA PRO A 9 53.84 29.30 -9.90
C PRO A 9 52.36 29.74 -9.80
N LEU A 10 51.52 28.90 -10.43
CA LEU A 10 50.21 28.37 -10.00
C LEU A 10 48.99 29.27 -9.63
N ALA A 11 47.85 28.67 -10.02
CA ALA A 11 46.49 28.75 -9.47
C ALA A 11 45.59 29.88 -10.03
N ALA A 12 44.31 29.67 -10.32
CA ALA A 12 43.40 28.62 -9.87
C ALA A 12 42.36 28.27 -10.94
N VAL A 13 41.98 27.00 -10.97
CA VAL A 13 40.89 26.42 -11.76
C VAL A 13 39.54 26.97 -11.25
N ALA A 14 38.74 27.52 -12.14
CA ALA A 14 37.37 27.96 -11.86
C ALA A 14 36.45 26.74 -11.69
N LEU A 15 36.03 26.47 -10.45
CA LEU A 15 35.00 25.49 -10.14
C LEU A 15 33.62 26.10 -10.40
N ALA A 16 33.01 25.73 -11.52
CA ALA A 16 31.57 25.87 -11.73
C ALA A 16 30.86 24.70 -11.03
N LEU A 17 30.28 24.96 -9.85
CA LEU A 17 29.40 24.01 -9.16
C LEU A 17 27.96 24.50 -9.32
N GLY A 18 27.25 23.90 -10.28
CA GLY A 18 25.81 24.05 -10.44
C GLY A 18 25.10 23.38 -9.27
N ALA A 19 24.35 24.17 -8.50
CA ALA A 19 23.46 23.69 -7.45
C ALA A 19 22.14 23.20 -8.08
N ALA A 20 22.05 21.91 -8.38
CA ALA A 20 20.80 21.22 -8.60
C ALA A 20 20.69 20.12 -7.55
N ALA A 21 20.02 20.41 -6.43
CA ALA A 21 19.71 19.42 -5.40
C ALA A 21 18.19 19.36 -5.22
N SER A 22 17.60 18.51 -6.06
CA SER A 22 16.50 17.58 -5.81
C SER A 22 15.61 17.85 -4.58
N PHE A 23 14.34 18.17 -4.83
CA PHE A 23 13.27 18.04 -3.84
C PHE A 23 13.14 16.57 -3.45
N ALA A 24 13.60 16.20 -2.25
CA ALA A 24 13.29 14.91 -1.66
C ALA A 24 11.81 14.95 -1.25
N VAL A 25 10.95 14.31 -2.04
CA VAL A 25 9.58 14.01 -1.66
C VAL A 25 9.68 12.98 -0.53
N PRO A 26 9.12 13.23 0.66
CA PRO A 26 9.04 12.19 1.68
C PRO A 26 8.19 11.05 1.10
N ALA A 27 8.80 9.88 0.95
CA ALA A 27 8.05 8.64 0.82
C ALA A 27 7.22 8.54 2.10
N GLN A 28 5.90 8.71 1.98
CA GLN A 28 4.97 8.50 3.08
C GLN A 28 5.17 7.05 3.51
N ALA A 29 5.69 6.87 4.72
CA ALA A 29 5.74 5.57 5.35
C ALA A 29 4.30 5.05 5.40
N ALA A 30 4.05 3.91 4.77
CA ALA A 30 2.84 3.15 5.01
C ALA A 30 2.73 2.96 6.52
N GLU A 31 1.65 3.46 7.12
CA GLU A 31 1.38 3.25 8.53
C GLU A 31 1.05 1.77 8.68
N ALA A 32 2.04 0.96 9.07
CA ALA A 32 1.83 -0.45 9.35
C ALA A 32 0.61 -0.59 10.29
N GLY A 33 -0.39 -1.37 9.85
CA GLY A 33 -1.69 -1.48 10.49
C GLY A 33 -1.60 -1.66 12.01
N THR A 34 -2.40 -0.89 12.75
CA THR A 34 -2.50 -1.00 14.19
C THR A 34 -3.25 -2.28 14.56
N LEU A 35 -2.56 -3.22 15.20
CA LEU A 35 -3.19 -4.38 15.85
C LEU A 35 -3.73 -3.93 17.21
N ALA A 36 -5.05 -4.05 17.41
CA ALA A 36 -5.68 -3.63 18.66
C ALA A 36 -5.46 -4.62 19.82
N ASP A 37 -5.05 -5.86 19.55
CA ASP A 37 -4.79 -6.92 20.54
C ASP A 37 -4.05 -8.09 19.85
N PRO A 38 -3.08 -8.81 20.47
CA PRO A 38 -2.40 -9.97 19.88
C PRO A 38 -3.31 -11.20 19.87
N GLY A 39 -4.42 -11.12 19.13
CA GLY A 39 -5.37 -12.21 19.00
C GLY A 39 -5.09 -13.10 17.78
N PHE A 40 -6.15 -13.58 17.11
CA PHE A 40 -6.07 -14.50 15.97
C PHE A 40 -5.29 -13.92 14.77
N ILE A 41 -5.24 -12.60 14.62
CA ILE A 41 -4.57 -11.91 13.50
C ILE A 41 -3.29 -11.25 14.01
N GLN A 42 -2.15 -11.66 13.46
CA GLN A 42 -0.81 -11.19 13.84
C GLN A 42 -0.22 -10.15 12.89
N SER A 43 -0.64 -10.17 11.63
CA SER A 43 -0.28 -9.13 10.65
C SER A 43 -1.36 -9.05 9.59
N PHE A 44 -1.55 -7.86 9.04
CA PHE A 44 -2.54 -7.60 8.00
C PHE A 44 -2.09 -6.42 7.16
N GLU A 45 -1.94 -6.63 5.86
CA GLU A 45 -1.38 -5.65 4.94
C GLU A 45 -2.09 -5.73 3.58
N ILE A 46 -2.40 -4.58 3.00
CA ILE A 46 -2.80 -4.45 1.61
C ILE A 46 -1.54 -4.57 0.75
N GLY A 47 -1.57 -5.44 -0.27
CA GLY A 47 -0.52 -5.51 -1.27
C GLY A 47 -0.72 -4.48 -2.38
N GLY A 48 0.35 -4.11 -3.07
CA GLY A 48 0.31 -3.23 -4.23
C GLY A 48 1.34 -3.61 -5.30
N PRO A 49 1.13 -3.23 -6.58
CA PRO A 49 -0.02 -2.50 -7.11
C PRO A 49 -1.30 -3.34 -7.23
N LEU A 50 -2.45 -2.68 -7.30
CA LEU A 50 -3.75 -3.32 -7.50
C LEU A 50 -4.02 -3.56 -8.98
N THR A 51 -4.71 -4.64 -9.32
CA THR A 51 -4.98 -4.99 -10.72
C THR A 51 -6.41 -4.57 -11.12
N LEU A 52 -6.56 -3.97 -12.29
CA LEU A 52 -7.83 -3.62 -12.92
C LEU A 52 -8.15 -4.55 -14.07
N ASP A 53 -9.39 -4.98 -14.11
CA ASP A 53 -9.96 -5.76 -15.19
C ASP A 53 -11.39 -5.26 -15.53
N GLY A 54 -12.05 -5.91 -16.50
CA GLY A 54 -13.41 -5.60 -16.89
C GLY A 54 -13.57 -4.15 -17.37
N ASN A 55 -12.56 -3.61 -18.05
CA ASN A 55 -12.52 -2.19 -18.48
C ASN A 55 -12.67 -1.20 -17.30
N GLY A 56 -12.12 -1.56 -16.14
CA GLY A 56 -12.14 -0.76 -14.92
C GLY A 56 -13.37 -1.02 -14.03
N LEU A 57 -14.21 -1.99 -14.35
CA LEU A 57 -15.36 -2.36 -13.51
C LEU A 57 -14.96 -3.28 -12.35
N VAL A 58 -13.83 -3.95 -12.45
CA VAL A 58 -13.34 -4.90 -11.44
C VAL A 58 -11.93 -4.51 -11.03
N ALA A 59 -11.66 -4.50 -9.73
CA ALA A 59 -10.34 -4.36 -9.15
C ALA A 59 -10.02 -5.59 -8.27
N TYR A 60 -8.82 -6.14 -8.42
CA TYR A 60 -8.29 -7.21 -7.59
C TYR A 60 -7.30 -6.61 -6.59
N VAL A 61 -7.61 -6.81 -5.30
CA VAL A 61 -6.84 -6.26 -4.19
C VAL A 61 -6.17 -7.41 -3.46
N PRO A 62 -4.84 -7.59 -3.62
CA PRO A 62 -4.11 -8.57 -2.84
C PRO A 62 -4.04 -8.10 -1.39
N VAL A 63 -4.23 -9.04 -0.46
CA VAL A 63 -4.14 -8.81 0.98
C VAL A 63 -3.32 -9.94 1.58
N SER A 64 -2.33 -9.59 2.39
CA SER A 64 -1.50 -10.53 3.14
C SER A 64 -1.97 -10.53 4.59
N ILE A 65 -2.22 -11.71 5.15
CA ILE A 65 -2.64 -11.88 6.54
C ILE A 65 -1.86 -13.02 7.18
N THR A 66 -1.38 -12.82 8.40
CA THR A 66 -0.80 -13.90 9.21
C THR A 66 -1.70 -14.13 10.41
N CYS A 67 -2.15 -15.37 10.60
CA CYS A 67 -2.92 -15.73 11.78
C CYS A 67 -2.05 -16.47 12.82
N SER A 68 -2.31 -16.26 14.11
CA SER A 68 -1.61 -16.94 15.22
C SER A 68 -2.11 -18.37 15.50
N GLY A 69 -3.33 -18.67 15.09
CA GLY A 69 -3.98 -19.97 15.32
C GLY A 69 -5.16 -20.21 14.40
N ALA A 70 -5.76 -21.39 14.52
CA ALA A 70 -6.94 -21.75 13.74
C ALA A 70 -8.20 -21.10 14.33
N SER A 71 -8.97 -20.40 13.49
CA SER A 71 -10.32 -19.92 13.84
C SER A 71 -11.35 -20.81 13.14
N PRO A 72 -12.24 -21.50 13.89
CA PRO A 72 -13.30 -22.31 13.32
C PRO A 72 -14.56 -21.51 12.92
N ALA A 73 -14.60 -20.19 13.09
CA ALA A 73 -15.78 -19.38 12.82
C ALA A 73 -15.70 -18.58 11.51
N ILE A 74 -16.86 -18.03 11.12
CA ILE A 74 -17.01 -17.15 9.96
C ILE A 74 -16.22 -15.88 10.23
N SER A 75 -15.08 -15.76 9.56
CA SER A 75 -14.20 -14.60 9.57
C SER A 75 -14.26 -13.96 8.19
N TYR A 76 -13.92 -12.68 8.05
CA TYR A 76 -13.93 -12.01 6.75
C TYR A 76 -12.80 -10.99 6.59
N VAL A 77 -12.45 -10.74 5.33
CA VAL A 77 -11.67 -9.57 4.93
C VAL A 77 -12.55 -8.69 4.04
N GLY A 78 -12.70 -7.43 4.43
CA GLY A 78 -13.38 -6.39 3.67
C GLY A 78 -12.38 -5.41 3.08
N VAL A 79 -12.66 -4.94 1.86
CA VAL A 79 -11.89 -3.89 1.19
C VAL A 79 -12.84 -2.81 0.69
N ASN A 80 -12.43 -1.55 0.85
CA ASN A 80 -13.06 -0.39 0.26
C ASN A 80 -12.02 0.38 -0.56
N LEU A 81 -12.40 0.72 -1.80
CA LEU A 81 -11.60 1.52 -2.70
C LEU A 81 -12.29 2.86 -2.94
N ARG A 82 -11.54 3.95 -2.78
CA ARG A 82 -11.97 5.32 -3.09
C ARG A 82 -11.05 5.96 -4.12
N GLN A 83 -11.60 6.35 -5.26
CA GLN A 83 -10.85 7.02 -6.32
C GLN A 83 -11.48 8.35 -6.70
N THR A 84 -10.72 9.44 -6.56
CA THR A 84 -11.13 10.76 -7.03
C THR A 84 -11.08 10.83 -8.55
N ARG A 85 -12.13 11.41 -9.16
CA ARG A 85 -12.28 11.68 -10.59
C ARG A 85 -12.78 13.10 -10.82
N GLY A 86 -11.84 14.05 -10.85
CA GLY A 86 -12.20 15.46 -10.98
C GLY A 86 -12.96 15.89 -9.73
N GLN A 87 -14.26 16.18 -9.87
CA GLN A 87 -15.15 16.52 -8.75
C GLN A 87 -15.90 15.32 -8.16
N ASP A 88 -15.83 14.15 -8.82
CA ASP A 88 -16.50 12.93 -8.35
C ASP A 88 -15.57 12.06 -7.50
N VAL A 89 -16.15 11.24 -6.62
CA VAL A 89 -15.43 10.19 -5.88
C VAL A 89 -16.13 8.85 -6.12
N ILE A 90 -15.42 7.94 -6.78
CA ILE A 90 -15.86 6.56 -6.92
C ILE A 90 -15.57 5.84 -5.61
N THR A 91 -16.56 5.16 -5.06
CA THR A 91 -16.40 4.28 -3.90
C THR A 91 -16.93 2.90 -4.27
N ALA A 92 -16.15 1.85 -4.00
CA ALA A 92 -16.60 0.47 -4.17
C ALA A 92 -16.11 -0.40 -3.02
N ARG A 93 -16.80 -1.52 -2.79
CA ARG A 93 -16.49 -2.44 -1.71
C ARG A 93 -16.46 -3.88 -2.22
N GLY A 94 -15.66 -4.70 -1.57
CA GLY A 94 -15.60 -6.14 -1.80
C GLY A 94 -15.27 -6.85 -0.50
N SER A 95 -15.60 -8.12 -0.41
CA SER A 95 -15.22 -8.95 0.73
C SER A 95 -15.00 -10.40 0.31
N VAL A 96 -14.23 -11.12 1.12
CA VAL A 96 -13.98 -12.55 0.97
C VAL A 96 -14.04 -13.20 2.35
N PRO A 97 -14.53 -14.45 2.48
CA PRO A 97 -14.38 -15.19 3.72
C PRO A 97 -12.89 -15.39 4.05
N LEU A 98 -12.59 -15.33 5.33
CA LEU A 98 -11.30 -15.65 5.91
C LEU A 98 -11.43 -16.96 6.69
N THR A 99 -10.42 -17.82 6.60
CA THR A 99 -10.28 -18.97 7.48
C THR A 99 -8.88 -18.93 8.03
N CYS A 100 -8.71 -18.45 9.26
CA CYS A 100 -7.42 -18.51 9.92
C CYS A 100 -7.08 -19.98 10.21
N ASP A 101 -5.92 -20.43 9.75
CA ASP A 101 -5.39 -21.79 9.95
C ASP A 101 -4.07 -21.79 10.72
N GLY A 102 -3.70 -20.64 11.31
CA GLY A 102 -2.42 -20.43 11.99
C GLY A 102 -1.23 -20.24 11.05
N THR A 103 -1.47 -19.99 9.76
CA THR A 103 -0.40 -19.73 8.78
C THR A 103 -0.56 -18.36 8.11
N ALA A 104 0.46 -17.95 7.35
CA ALA A 104 0.40 -16.78 6.49
C ALA A 104 -0.38 -17.10 5.22
N GLN A 105 -1.31 -16.22 4.85
CA GLN A 105 -2.22 -16.39 3.73
C GLN A 105 -2.22 -15.15 2.85
N ASN A 106 -2.31 -15.38 1.54
CA ASN A 106 -2.50 -14.34 0.54
C ASN A 106 -3.91 -14.48 -0.04
N LEU A 107 -4.72 -13.45 0.16
CA LEU A 107 -6.08 -13.38 -0.33
C LEU A 107 -6.16 -12.36 -1.46
N VAL A 108 -7.09 -12.58 -2.39
CA VAL A 108 -7.41 -11.58 -3.43
C VAL A 108 -8.86 -11.19 -3.25
N VAL A 109 -9.08 -9.96 -2.82
CA VAL A 109 -10.42 -9.40 -2.68
C VAL A 109 -10.84 -8.78 -4.01
N THR A 110 -11.97 -9.26 -4.55
CA THR A 110 -12.55 -8.70 -5.76
C THR A 110 -13.47 -7.55 -5.38
N VAL A 111 -13.20 -6.36 -5.93
CA VAL A 111 -14.00 -5.16 -5.72
C VAL A 111 -14.65 -4.78 -7.04
N THR A 112 -15.97 -4.75 -7.06
CA THR A 112 -16.75 -4.40 -8.26
C THR A 112 -17.28 -2.99 -8.13
N ALA A 113 -16.98 -2.14 -9.11
CA ALA A 113 -17.46 -0.77 -9.14
C ALA A 113 -18.91 -0.72 -9.66
N GLU A 114 -19.77 0.03 -8.98
CA GLU A 114 -21.15 0.25 -9.40
C GLU A 114 -21.30 1.66 -9.98
N GLY A 115 -21.97 1.78 -11.13
CA GLY A 115 -22.29 3.06 -11.79
C GLY A 115 -21.11 3.77 -12.47
N GLN A 116 -19.89 3.65 -11.96
CA GLN A 116 -18.69 4.29 -12.52
C GLN A 116 -17.48 3.35 -12.47
N ARG A 117 -16.70 3.28 -13.56
CA ARG A 117 -15.48 2.47 -13.64
C ARG A 117 -14.29 3.16 -12.96
N PHE A 118 -13.33 2.40 -12.45
CA PHE A 118 -12.03 2.90 -12.03
C PHE A 118 -11.13 3.30 -13.22
N LEU A 119 -10.11 4.14 -12.96
CA LEU A 119 -8.98 4.42 -13.87
C LEU A 119 -7.70 3.76 -13.37
N PRO A 120 -6.77 3.41 -14.27
CA PRO A 120 -5.45 2.89 -13.94
C PRO A 120 -4.53 4.00 -13.40
N ARG A 121 -4.82 4.47 -12.19
CA ARG A 121 -4.07 5.51 -11.46
C ARG A 121 -4.23 5.33 -9.96
N GLU A 122 -3.83 6.34 -9.20
CA GLU A 122 -3.95 6.36 -7.75
C GLU A 122 -5.38 6.05 -7.27
N VAL A 123 -5.47 5.28 -6.19
CA VAL A 123 -6.68 4.94 -5.47
C VAL A 123 -6.32 4.85 -3.99
N TYR A 124 -7.21 5.30 -3.13
CA TYR A 124 -7.10 5.10 -1.70
C TYR A 124 -7.79 3.79 -1.35
N ALA A 125 -7.01 2.82 -0.87
CA ALA A 125 -7.50 1.52 -0.45
C ALA A 125 -7.54 1.46 1.08
N THR A 126 -8.63 0.95 1.63
CA THR A 126 -8.75 0.61 3.06
C THR A 126 -9.23 -0.82 3.15
N ALA A 127 -8.62 -1.60 4.02
CA ALA A 127 -8.99 -2.98 4.25
C ALA A 127 -9.14 -3.23 5.75
N GLU A 128 -10.05 -4.15 6.08
CA GLU A 128 -10.31 -4.59 7.44
C GLU A 128 -10.43 -6.11 7.45
N ALA A 129 -9.93 -6.74 8.51
CA ALA A 129 -10.11 -8.15 8.77
C ALA A 129 -10.73 -8.33 10.14
N GLN A 130 -11.64 -9.28 10.24
CA GLN A 130 -12.19 -9.75 11.49
C GLN A 130 -12.04 -11.28 11.54
N ALA A 131 -11.48 -11.78 12.64
CA ALA A 131 -11.45 -13.21 12.94
C ALA A 131 -11.92 -13.46 14.37
N CYS A 132 -12.85 -14.40 14.57
CA CYS A 132 -13.40 -14.72 15.88
C CYS A 132 -13.28 -16.20 16.23
N ASP A 133 -13.40 -16.58 17.50
CA ASP A 133 -13.54 -17.99 17.89
C ASP A 133 -14.86 -18.61 17.38
N ALA A 134 -15.03 -19.95 17.54
CA ALA A 134 -16.22 -20.72 17.13
C ALA A 134 -17.57 -20.11 17.56
N PHE A 135 -17.57 -19.36 18.66
CA PHE A 135 -18.74 -18.86 19.35
C PHE A 135 -18.90 -17.34 19.23
N GLY A 136 -17.94 -16.65 18.61
CA GLY A 136 -17.91 -15.19 18.48
C GLY A 136 -17.59 -14.44 19.78
N ASN A 137 -17.03 -15.10 20.80
CA ASN A 137 -16.75 -14.44 22.09
C ASN A 137 -15.43 -13.66 22.06
N GLU A 138 -14.40 -14.24 21.46
CA GLU A 138 -13.10 -13.62 21.26
C GLU A 138 -12.93 -13.27 19.78
N CYS A 139 -12.75 -11.99 19.49
CA CYS A 139 -12.55 -11.48 18.14
C CYS A 139 -11.28 -10.63 18.06
N SER A 140 -10.60 -10.75 16.92
CA SER A 140 -9.43 -9.96 16.57
C SER A 140 -9.72 -9.18 15.32
N PHE A 141 -9.28 -7.93 15.32
CA PHE A 141 -9.48 -6.99 14.25
C PHE A 141 -8.13 -6.47 13.80
N ALA A 142 -7.97 -6.34 12.50
CA ALA A 142 -6.83 -5.65 11.91
C ALA A 142 -7.35 -4.78 10.76
N SER A 143 -6.66 -3.68 10.53
CA SER A 143 -6.98 -2.79 9.43
C SER A 143 -5.71 -2.22 8.84
N ASP A 144 -5.77 -1.94 7.56
CA ASP A 144 -4.70 -1.28 6.83
C ASP A 144 -5.29 -0.30 5.82
N ALA A 145 -4.53 0.76 5.51
CA ALA A 145 -4.95 1.78 4.57
C ALA A 145 -3.75 2.36 3.83
N GLU A 146 -3.84 2.41 2.50
CA GLU A 146 -2.74 2.88 1.67
C GLU A 146 -3.26 3.66 0.46
N LEU A 147 -2.54 4.72 0.10
CA LEU A 147 -2.62 5.31 -1.23
C LEU A 147 -1.75 4.48 -2.19
N THR A 148 -2.40 3.69 -3.04
CA THR A 148 -1.72 2.80 -3.99
C THR A 148 -2.18 3.06 -5.43
N ARG A 149 -1.71 2.26 -6.38
CA ARG A 149 -2.02 2.42 -7.81
C ARG A 149 -2.79 1.23 -8.35
N LEU A 150 -3.86 1.53 -9.08
CA LEU A 150 -4.53 0.60 -9.98
C LEU A 150 -3.80 0.51 -11.32
N GLN A 151 -3.52 -0.70 -11.78
CA GLN A 151 -2.85 -0.98 -13.05
C GLN A 151 -3.70 -1.92 -13.89
N LYS A 152 -3.65 -1.81 -15.22
CA LYS A 152 -4.34 -2.79 -16.06
C LYS A 152 -3.66 -4.15 -15.93
N ALA A 153 -4.46 -5.21 -15.94
CA ALA A 153 -3.97 -6.58 -16.12
C ALA A 153 -3.14 -6.72 -17.42
#